data_AF-A0A2S9FR99-F1
#
_entry.id   AF-A0A2S9FR99-F1
#
_cell.length_a   1.000
_cell.length_b   1.000
_cell.length_c   1.000
_cell.angle_alpha   90.00
_cell.angle_beta   90.00
_cell.angle_gamma   90.00
#
_symmetry.space_group_name_H-M   'P 1'
#
loop_
_entity.id
_entity.type
_entity.pdbx_description
1 polymer ?
#
loop_
_entity_poly.entity_id
_entity_poly.type
_entity_poly.pdbx_seq_one_letter_code
_entity_poly.pdbx_strand_id
1 'polypeptide(L)'
;PSLAVLEAALIASDTELTTVAMRRVDAEGGTGVLDLLARLGITPLPNTAGCRGAAEAVMTAQLAREALHTNWVKLEVIADERTLLPDAVELVRAAE
;
A
#
# COMPACT_ATOMS: atom_id res chain seq x y z
N PRO A 1 -4.39 -16.44 -4.96
CA PRO A 1 -5.43 -15.88 -5.84
C PRO A 1 -4.82 -15.32 -7.13
N SER A 2 -5.49 -15.49 -8.28
CA SER A 2 -5.00 -15.01 -9.57
C SER A 2 -5.41 -13.54 -9.82
N LEU A 3 -4.70 -12.86 -10.73
CA LEU A 3 -5.05 -11.50 -11.16
C LEU A 3 -6.48 -11.41 -11.74
N ALA A 4 -6.95 -12.48 -12.40
CA ALA A 4 -8.31 -12.52 -12.95
C ALA A 4 -9.40 -12.43 -11.86
N VAL A 5 -9.19 -13.07 -10.70
CA VAL A 5 -10.14 -12.98 -9.58
C VAL A 5 -10.10 -11.59 -8.96
N LEU A 6 -8.91 -10.97 -8.86
CA LEU A 6 -8.78 -9.60 -8.38
C LEU A 6 -9.49 -8.60 -9.30
N GLU A 7 -9.30 -8.72 -10.62
CA GLU A 7 -9.98 -7.89 -11.62
C GLU A 7 -11.50 -7.96 -11.50
N ALA A 8 -12.05 -9.18 -11.42
CA ALA A 8 -13.49 -9.37 -11.24
C ALA A 8 -14.00 -8.71 -9.94
N ALA A 9 -13.24 -8.81 -8.85
CA ALA A 9 -13.61 -8.19 -7.58
C ALA A 9 -13.55 -6.65 -7.63
N LEU A 10 -12.54 -6.07 -8.29
CA LEU A 10 -12.40 -4.62 -8.47
C LEU A 10 -13.52 -4.04 -9.32
N ILE A 11 -13.88 -4.71 -10.42
CA ILE A 11 -15.01 -4.30 -11.27
C ILE A 11 -16.33 -4.41 -10.50
N ALA A 12 -16.52 -5.49 -9.74
CA ALA A 12 -17.76 -5.70 -9.00
C ALA A 12 -17.94 -4.73 -7.82
N SER A 13 -16.84 -4.25 -7.22
CA SER A 13 -16.90 -3.31 -6.09
C SER A 13 -17.06 -1.85 -6.50
N ASP A 14 -16.77 -1.51 -7.76
CA ASP A 14 -16.78 -0.13 -8.29
C ASP A 14 -15.86 0.81 -7.49
N THR A 15 -14.76 0.29 -6.96
CA THR A 15 -13.84 1.09 -6.14
C THR A 15 -12.98 2.00 -7.00
N GLU A 16 -12.82 3.25 -6.57
CA GLU A 16 -11.95 4.23 -7.24
C GLU A 16 -10.54 4.29 -6.63
N LEU A 17 -10.34 3.68 -5.46
CA LEU A 17 -9.09 3.69 -4.70
C LEU A 17 -8.78 2.28 -4.17
N THR A 18 -7.56 1.80 -4.36
CA THR A 18 -7.14 0.47 -3.88
C THR A 18 -5.78 0.53 -3.21
N THR A 19 -5.68 -0.03 -2.00
CA THR A 19 -4.42 -0.02 -1.26
C THR A 19 -3.41 -1.01 -1.84
N VAL A 20 -2.15 -0.61 -1.97
CA VAL A 20 -1.05 -1.46 -2.42
C VAL A 20 0.10 -1.45 -1.41
N ALA A 21 0.62 -2.63 -1.08
CA ALA A 21 1.78 -2.75 -0.19
C ALA A 21 3.06 -2.62 -1.00
N MET A 22 3.90 -1.65 -0.63
CA MET A 22 5.11 -1.29 -1.40
C MET A 22 6.14 -2.42 -1.47
N ARG A 23 6.22 -3.29 -0.45
CA ARG A 23 7.12 -4.46 -0.43
C ARG A 23 6.82 -5.53 -1.48
N ARG A 24 5.70 -5.44 -2.19
CA ARG A 24 5.32 -6.39 -3.24
C ARG A 24 5.39 -5.79 -4.65
N VAL A 25 5.82 -4.54 -4.76
CA VAL A 25 6.03 -3.87 -6.05
C VAL A 25 7.48 -4.14 -6.47
N ASP A 26 7.82 -5.40 -6.74
CA ASP A 26 9.16 -5.76 -7.22
C ASP A 26 9.33 -5.35 -8.69
N ALA A 27 10.40 -4.59 -8.94
CA ALA A 27 10.77 -4.01 -10.22
C ALA A 27 11.17 -5.03 -11.31
N GLU A 28 11.35 -6.31 -10.97
CA GLU A 28 11.84 -7.34 -11.89
C GLU A 28 10.73 -8.28 -12.44
N GLY A 29 9.46 -8.11 -12.06
CA GLY A 29 8.38 -8.93 -12.64
C GLY A 29 6.96 -8.70 -12.13
N GLY A 30 6.71 -7.66 -11.32
CA GLY A 30 5.47 -7.53 -10.54
C GLY A 30 4.48 -6.44 -10.99
N THR A 31 4.50 -5.98 -12.24
CA THR A 31 3.63 -4.87 -12.69
C THR A 31 2.14 -5.23 -12.73
N GLY A 32 1.78 -6.52 -12.70
CA GLY A 32 0.43 -6.98 -12.99
C GLY A 32 -0.70 -6.35 -12.14
N VAL A 33 -0.44 -6.00 -10.86
CA VAL A 33 -1.46 -5.32 -10.04
C VAL A 33 -1.54 -3.84 -10.39
N LEU A 34 -0.42 -3.12 -10.49
CA LEU A 34 -0.44 -1.69 -10.83
C LEU A 34 -0.96 -1.46 -12.25
N ASP A 35 -0.57 -2.30 -13.21
CA ASP A 35 -1.08 -2.28 -14.58
C ASP A 35 -2.58 -2.57 -14.63
N LEU A 36 -3.05 -3.53 -13.81
CA LEU A 36 -4.47 -3.83 -13.68
C LEU A 36 -5.23 -2.62 -13.13
N LEU A 37 -4.75 -2.00 -12.05
CA LEU A 37 -5.37 -0.80 -11.49
C LEU A 37 -5.40 0.35 -12.51
N ALA A 38 -4.28 0.58 -13.21
CA ALA A 38 -4.19 1.60 -14.26
C ALA A 38 -5.18 1.34 -15.41
N ARG A 39 -5.30 0.09 -15.88
CA ARG A 39 -6.24 -0.30 -16.93
C ARG A 39 -7.71 -0.13 -16.52
N LEU A 40 -8.01 -0.31 -15.23
CA LEU A 40 -9.34 -0.11 -14.66
C LEU A 40 -9.59 1.35 -14.23
N GLY A 41 -8.60 2.25 -14.33
CA GLY A 41 -8.72 3.64 -13.89
C GLY A 41 -8.79 3.81 -12.36
N ILE A 42 -8.31 2.82 -11.60
CA ILE A 42 -8.35 2.81 -10.13
C ILE A 42 -7.07 3.42 -9.57
N THR A 43 -7.21 4.36 -8.65
CA THR A 43 -6.06 5.03 -8.02
C THR A 43 -5.38 4.09 -7.02
N PRO A 44 -4.06 3.87 -7.11
CA PRO A 44 -3.33 3.13 -6.09
C PRO A 44 -3.09 4.02 -4.85
N LEU A 45 -3.41 3.50 -3.65
CA LEU A 45 -3.07 4.09 -2.37
C LEU A 45 -1.93 3.28 -1.73
N PRO A 46 -0.66 3.76 -1.74
CA PRO A 46 0.41 3.02 -1.09
C PRO A 46 0.18 2.94 0.41
N ASN A 47 0.59 1.83 1.01
CA ASN A 47 0.63 1.66 2.46
C ASN A 47 2.02 1.27 2.94
N THR A 48 2.28 1.52 4.23
CA THR A 48 3.52 1.13 4.91
C THR A 48 3.36 -0.21 5.64
N ALA A 49 2.55 -1.12 5.10
CA ALA A 49 2.19 -2.36 5.78
C ALA A 49 3.42 -3.15 6.22
N GLY A 50 3.45 -3.45 7.51
CA GLY A 50 4.46 -4.18 8.27
C GLY A 50 5.81 -3.49 8.39
N CYS A 51 5.83 -2.16 8.31
CA CYS A 51 6.80 -1.36 9.04
C CYS A 51 6.56 -1.49 10.55
N ARG A 52 7.63 -1.46 11.35
CA ARG A 52 7.58 -1.62 12.82
C ARG A 52 7.92 -0.35 13.62
N GLY A 53 8.29 0.73 12.94
CA GLY A 53 8.57 2.01 13.57
C GLY A 53 8.41 3.17 12.61
N ALA A 54 8.41 4.39 13.14
CA ALA A 54 8.12 5.60 12.40
C ALA A 54 9.12 5.85 11.27
N ALA A 55 10.42 5.67 11.52
CA ALA A 55 11.45 5.88 10.52
C ALA A 55 11.29 4.98 9.29
N GLU A 56 10.94 3.71 9.50
CA GLU A 56 10.71 2.75 8.42
C GLU A 56 9.45 3.10 7.63
N ALA A 57 8.38 3.51 8.32
CA ALA A 57 7.13 3.93 7.68
C ALA A 57 7.33 5.19 6.83
N VAL A 58 8.00 6.21 7.36
CA VAL A 58 8.32 7.45 6.61
C VAL A 58 9.18 7.16 5.40
N MET A 59 10.23 6.34 5.53
CA MET A 59 11.07 5.94 4.40
C MET A 59 10.24 5.23 3.32
N THR A 60 9.38 4.28 3.73
CA THR A 60 8.51 3.55 2.80
C THR A 60 7.52 4.49 2.10
N ALA A 61 6.94 5.46 2.81
CA ALA A 61 6.05 6.47 2.25
C ALA A 61 6.77 7.37 1.23
N GLN A 62 8.01 7.77 1.51
CA GLN A 62 8.81 8.56 0.58
C GLN A 62 9.13 7.78 -0.70
N LEU A 63 9.55 6.51 -0.57
CA LEU A 63 9.76 5.63 -1.72
C LEU A 63 8.48 5.45 -2.54
N ALA A 64 7.34 5.28 -1.88
CA ALA A 64 6.04 5.16 -2.54
C ALA A 64 5.64 6.41 -3.31
N ARG A 65 5.89 7.59 -2.74
CA ARG A 65 5.63 8.87 -3.40
C ARG A 65 6.42 8.97 -4.70
N GLU A 66 7.71 8.64 -4.69
CA GLU A 66 8.54 8.70 -5.90
C GLU A 66 8.11 7.65 -6.94
N ALA A 67 7.74 6.44 -6.50
CA ALA A 67 7.37 5.33 -7.38
C ALA A 67 5.97 5.47 -8.00
N LEU A 68 4.99 5.99 -7.25
CA LEU A 68 3.59 6.07 -7.66
C LEU A 68 3.13 7.50 -7.97
N HIS A 69 4.02 8.49 -7.85
CA HIS A 69 3.74 9.91 -8.07
C HIS A 69 2.50 10.42 -7.31
N THR A 70 2.38 10.03 -6.04
CA THR A 70 1.24 10.37 -5.18
C THR A 70 1.67 10.99 -3.86
N ASN A 71 0.88 11.93 -3.36
CA ASN A 71 1.06 12.52 -2.03
C ASN A 71 0.27 11.79 -0.93
N TRP A 72 -0.51 10.77 -1.29
CA TRP A 72 -1.33 10.02 -0.34
C TRP A 72 -0.64 8.74 0.10
N VAL A 73 -0.75 8.43 1.39
CA VAL A 73 -0.27 7.18 1.97
C VAL A 73 -1.25 6.70 3.05
N LYS A 74 -1.51 5.40 3.10
CA LYS A 74 -2.13 4.74 4.24
C LYS A 74 -1.04 4.35 5.22
N LEU A 75 -0.86 5.17 6.26
CA LEU A 75 0.14 4.95 7.29
C LEU A 75 -0.25 3.76 8.18
N GLU A 76 0.66 2.79 8.28
CA GLU A 76 0.56 1.58 9.09
C GLU A 76 1.88 1.33 9.80
N VAL A 77 1.84 1.20 11.13
CA VAL A 77 2.98 0.75 11.95
C VAL A 77 2.50 -0.36 12.86
N ILE A 78 3.03 -1.57 12.71
CA ILE A 78 2.54 -2.77 13.39
C ILE A 78 3.34 -3.03 14.66
N ALA A 79 2.65 -3.17 15.80
CA ALA A 79 3.25 -3.51 17.09
C ALA A 79 3.31 -5.02 17.34
N ASP A 80 2.31 -5.76 16.85
CA ASP A 80 2.12 -7.19 17.13
C ASP A 80 1.77 -7.93 15.84
N GLU A 81 2.61 -8.89 15.43
CA GLU A 81 2.40 -9.65 14.19
C GLU A 81 1.30 -10.72 14.27
N ARG A 82 0.85 -11.04 15.48
CA ARG A 82 -0.26 -11.98 15.70
C ARG A 82 -1.60 -11.27 15.65
N THR A 83 -1.72 -10.13 16.32
CA THR A 83 -2.99 -9.36 16.34
C THR A 83 -3.10 -8.34 15.22
N LEU A 84 -1.97 -7.96 14.60
CA LEU A 84 -1.84 -6.89 13.61
C LEU A 84 -2.32 -5.53 14.13
N LEU A 85 -2.39 -5.37 15.46
CA LEU A 85 -2.73 -4.08 16.06
C LEU A 85 -1.58 -3.08 15.84
N PRO A 86 -1.92 -1.81 15.60
CA PRO A 86 -0.91 -0.80 15.35
C PRO A 86 -0.20 -0.36 16.63
N ASP A 87 1.02 0.14 16.48
CA ASP A 87 1.66 0.94 17.51
C ASP A 87 1.15 2.38 17.43
N ALA A 88 0.33 2.79 18.40
CA ALA A 88 -0.28 4.12 18.40
C ALA A 88 0.74 5.26 18.56
N VAL A 89 1.84 5.03 19.30
CA VAL A 89 2.86 6.07 19.54
C VAL A 89 3.70 6.26 18.29
N GLU A 90 4.14 5.16 17.66
CA GLU A 90 4.91 5.25 16.42
C GLU A 90 4.07 5.78 15.25
N LEU A 91 2.76 5.49 15.21
CA LEU A 91 1.85 6.08 14.23
C LEU A 91 1.83 7.61 14.32
N VAL A 92 1.69 8.17 15.54
CA VAL A 92 1.69 9.63 15.74
C VAL A 92 3.04 10.20 15.31
N ARG A 93 4.15 9.59 15.76
CA ARG A 93 5.51 10.04 15.40
C ARG A 93 5.78 10.02 13.89
N ALA A 94 5.21 9.07 13.16
CA ALA A 94 5.36 8.99 11.71
C ALA A 94 4.49 10.00 10.95
N ALA A 95 3.47 10.57 11.61
CA ALA A 95 2.54 11.52 11.03
C ALA A 95 2.87 13.00 11.32
N GLU A 96 3.78 13.26 12.27
CA GLU A 96 4.34 14.59 12.59
C GLU A 96 5.38 15.06 11.57
#